data_AF-A0A9Q5CSZ3-F1
#
_entry.id   AF-A0A9Q5CSZ3-F1
#
_cell.length_a   1.000
_cell.length_b   1.000
_cell.length_c   1.000
_cell.angle_alpha   90.00
_cell.angle_beta   90.00
_cell.angle_gamma   90.00
#
_symmetry.space_group_name_H-M   'P 1'
#
loop_
_entity.id
_entity.type
_entity.pdbx_description
1 polymer ?
#
loop_
_entity_poly.entity_id
_entity_poly.type
_entity_poly.pdbx_seq_one_letter_code
_entity_poly.pdbx_strand_id
1 'polypeptide(L)'
;MKCYGENEKILILYDKSKEYGSEKNLLSSLVKSQLSKEKEINISKINIDNPKDVEQYNEIFILNIGEENHSIEELKSYDRKINWIKKSSELLDKKGFKLKTETYLYLDNVTPFNDLNNLIGEIDYLKDKGIKFFIEAAPVFVNEDLKAMGRFSEALRYAQANGGKVILKFPIINSKGVNGTGTGGKIIGDKLKEAFKNYTNYWIYPVGINANEEFIYREDLKNILESTNTLFLNYNEDINIDIDNYEIKAYTNFIQKVDLNDYINNEKISGKNAIKIESNCNLEEFKNNIDKVLSKEINLIPSNKMSTYIKFESEIKNDNGRVFFNNQEVTQDRFINAEEYENAVNKTINKENPIKEDLTLTNRRLEIFSGAALIIFIGILIISRNIERKRFFK
;
A
#
# COMPACT_ATOMS: atom_id res chain seq x y z
N MET A 1 -24.53 -0.58 -12.46
CA MET A 1 -24.59 0.19 -11.21
C MET A 1 -25.12 -0.73 -10.14
N LYS A 2 -24.25 -1.40 -9.37
CA LYS A 2 -24.67 -2.11 -8.15
C LYS A 2 -24.89 -1.02 -7.10
N CYS A 3 -26.09 -0.93 -6.53
CA CYS A 3 -26.29 -0.16 -5.31
C CYS A 3 -25.31 -0.71 -4.27
N TYR A 4 -24.46 0.15 -3.70
CA TYR A 4 -23.64 -0.20 -2.55
C TYR A 4 -24.58 -0.53 -1.39
N GLY A 5 -24.90 -1.82 -1.20
CA GLY A 5 -25.38 -2.28 0.09
C GLY A 5 -24.28 -2.05 1.12
N GLU A 6 -24.64 -1.74 2.35
CA GLU A 6 -23.67 -1.77 3.45
C GLU A 6 -22.97 -3.14 3.45
N ASN A 7 -21.64 -3.13 3.55
CA ASN A 7 -20.88 -4.38 3.60
C ASN A 7 -21.35 -5.18 4.82
N GLU A 8 -21.46 -6.50 4.67
CA GLU A 8 -21.79 -7.35 5.81
C GLU A 8 -20.75 -7.14 6.93
N LYS A 9 -21.24 -6.81 8.12
CA LYS A 9 -20.42 -6.62 9.31
C LYS A 9 -20.43 -7.89 10.13
N ILE A 10 -19.25 -8.32 10.57
CA ILE A 10 -19.11 -9.49 11.43
C ILE A 10 -18.37 -9.15 12.72
N LEU A 11 -18.68 -9.92 13.76
CA LEU A 11 -17.96 -9.86 15.03
C LEU A 11 -17.17 -11.15 15.22
N ILE A 12 -15.89 -11.04 15.53
CA ILE A 12 -15.03 -12.15 15.94
C ILE A 12 -14.72 -11.97 17.41
N LEU A 13 -15.26 -12.87 18.22
CA LEU A 13 -14.97 -13.01 19.63
C LEU A 13 -13.90 -14.08 19.81
N TYR A 14 -12.82 -13.77 20.51
CA TYR A 14 -11.73 -14.71 20.73
C TYR A 14 -11.13 -14.59 22.14
N ASP A 15 -10.61 -15.71 22.64
CA ASP A 15 -9.79 -15.74 23.87
C ASP A 15 -8.30 -15.82 23.51
N LYS A 16 -7.94 -16.79 22.66
CA LYS A 16 -6.58 -17.00 22.15
C LYS A 16 -6.55 -16.99 20.63
N SER A 17 -5.61 -16.23 20.06
CA SER A 17 -5.47 -16.10 18.59
C SER A 17 -4.90 -17.35 17.92
N LYS A 18 -4.04 -18.11 18.61
CA LYS A 18 -3.48 -19.39 18.13
C LYS A 18 -4.30 -20.60 18.59
N GLU A 19 -4.35 -21.62 17.75
CA GLU A 19 -4.88 -22.94 18.12
C GLU A 19 -3.96 -23.60 19.17
N TYR A 20 -4.53 -24.28 20.17
CA TYR A 20 -3.75 -24.88 21.25
C TYR A 20 -2.78 -25.94 20.70
N GLY A 21 -1.48 -25.77 20.97
CA GLY A 21 -0.42 -26.65 20.47
C GLY A 21 -0.09 -26.51 18.99
N SER A 22 -0.56 -25.46 18.32
CA SER A 22 -0.26 -25.18 16.91
C SER A 22 0.39 -23.80 16.73
N GLU A 23 1.27 -23.70 15.73
CA GLU A 23 1.81 -22.41 15.29
C GLU A 23 0.78 -21.59 14.49
N LYS A 24 -0.28 -22.24 13.98
CA LYS A 24 -1.32 -21.59 13.17
C LYS A 24 -2.16 -20.61 13.96
N ASN A 25 -2.20 -19.38 13.46
CA ASN A 25 -3.07 -18.33 13.97
C ASN A 25 -4.51 -18.50 13.41
N LEU A 26 -5.42 -18.99 14.25
CA LEU A 26 -6.83 -19.22 13.90
C LEU A 26 -7.55 -17.90 13.62
N LEU A 27 -7.30 -16.88 14.44
CA LEU A 27 -7.87 -15.55 14.26
C LEU A 27 -7.49 -14.99 12.89
N SER A 28 -6.20 -15.04 12.53
CA SER A 28 -5.72 -14.55 11.23
C SER A 28 -6.30 -15.32 10.06
N SER A 29 -6.41 -16.64 10.20
CA SER A 29 -7.02 -17.50 9.18
C SER A 29 -8.49 -17.14 8.94
N LEU A 30 -9.26 -16.88 10.00
CA LEU A 30 -10.64 -16.44 9.88
C LEU A 30 -10.72 -15.03 9.27
N VAL A 31 -9.95 -14.06 9.78
CA VAL A 31 -9.91 -12.68 9.27
C VAL A 31 -9.70 -12.68 7.76
N LYS A 32 -8.68 -13.39 7.26
CA LYS A 32 -8.41 -13.53 5.82
C LYS A 32 -9.59 -14.07 5.05
N SER A 33 -10.22 -15.13 5.54
CA SER A 33 -11.37 -15.74 4.89
C SER A 33 -12.54 -14.76 4.75
N GLN A 34 -12.76 -13.91 5.76
CA GLN A 34 -13.86 -12.95 5.77
C GLN A 34 -13.53 -11.68 4.97
N LEU A 35 -12.28 -11.19 5.00
CA LEU A 35 -11.84 -10.10 4.13
C LEU A 35 -11.87 -10.49 2.66
N SER A 36 -11.58 -11.76 2.34
CA SER A 36 -11.72 -12.31 0.98
C SER A 36 -13.17 -12.41 0.50
N LYS A 37 -14.15 -12.25 1.42
CA LYS A 37 -15.59 -12.12 1.14
C LYS A 37 -16.06 -10.66 1.17
N GLU A 38 -15.14 -9.71 1.21
CA GLU A 38 -15.43 -8.27 1.23
C GLU A 38 -16.26 -7.85 2.47
N LYS A 39 -16.06 -8.55 3.61
CA LYS A 39 -16.75 -8.25 4.88
C LYS A 39 -15.97 -7.25 5.75
N GLU A 40 -16.70 -6.44 6.51
CA GLU A 40 -16.14 -5.62 7.59
C GLU A 40 -16.06 -6.45 8.87
N ILE A 41 -14.96 -6.32 9.61
CA ILE A 41 -14.65 -7.20 10.73
C ILE A 41 -14.38 -6.40 12.00
N ASN A 42 -15.19 -6.65 13.02
CA ASN A 42 -14.88 -6.25 14.38
C ASN A 42 -14.31 -7.43 15.15
N ILE A 43 -13.15 -7.24 15.76
CA ILE A 43 -12.48 -8.22 16.61
C ILE A 43 -12.59 -7.72 18.05
N SER A 44 -12.94 -8.62 18.97
CA SER A 44 -13.00 -8.31 20.39
C SER A 44 -12.57 -9.50 21.24
N LYS A 45 -11.78 -9.22 22.28
CA LYS A 45 -11.38 -10.21 23.28
C LYS A 45 -12.51 -10.40 24.30
N ILE A 46 -12.88 -11.64 24.58
CA ILE A 46 -14.11 -11.98 25.34
C ILE A 46 -14.09 -11.49 26.81
N ASN A 47 -12.91 -11.26 27.39
CA ASN A 47 -12.77 -10.83 28.79
C ASN A 47 -12.88 -9.32 28.98
N ILE A 48 -13.34 -8.59 27.97
CA ILE A 48 -13.54 -7.14 28.03
C ILE A 48 -15.04 -6.88 28.19
N ASP A 49 -15.41 -6.27 29.31
CA ASP A 49 -16.77 -5.75 29.56
C ASP A 49 -17.14 -4.75 28.47
N ASN A 50 -17.75 -5.22 27.39
CA ASN A 50 -18.42 -4.36 26.43
C ASN A 50 -19.41 -5.18 25.60
N PRO A 51 -20.71 -5.10 25.94
CA PRO A 51 -21.75 -5.45 25.00
C PRO A 51 -21.75 -4.36 23.94
N LYS A 52 -20.95 -4.52 22.88
CA LYS A 52 -21.25 -3.84 21.62
C LYS A 52 -22.66 -4.25 21.25
N ASP A 53 -23.48 -3.33 20.77
CA ASP A 53 -24.79 -3.65 20.20
C ASP A 53 -24.61 -4.76 19.15
N VAL A 54 -24.92 -6.01 19.54
CA VAL A 54 -24.61 -7.19 18.73
C VAL A 54 -25.54 -7.29 17.52
N GLU A 55 -26.67 -6.60 17.57
CA GLU A 55 -27.68 -6.54 16.51
C GLU A 55 -27.18 -5.87 15.23
N GLN A 56 -26.09 -5.10 15.30
CA GLN A 56 -25.47 -4.50 14.12
C GLN A 56 -24.72 -5.52 13.25
N TYR A 57 -24.39 -6.71 13.78
CA TYR A 57 -23.60 -7.70 13.05
C TYR A 57 -24.50 -8.69 12.32
N ASN A 58 -24.12 -9.06 11.10
CA ASN A 58 -24.80 -10.10 10.31
C ASN A 58 -24.44 -11.52 10.76
N GLU A 59 -23.23 -11.69 11.29
CA GLU A 59 -22.69 -12.98 11.71
C GLU A 59 -21.68 -12.80 12.83
N ILE A 60 -21.71 -13.71 13.81
CA ILE A 60 -20.78 -13.73 14.94
C ILE A 60 -19.94 -15.01 14.85
N PHE A 61 -18.62 -14.86 14.99
CA PHE A 61 -17.66 -15.94 15.09
C PHE A 61 -17.08 -16.00 16.49
N ILE A 62 -16.98 -17.21 17.00
CA ILE A 62 -16.47 -17.50 18.33
C ILE A 62 -15.27 -18.44 18.22
N LEU A 63 -14.11 -17.97 18.69
CA LEU A 63 -12.83 -18.66 18.58
C LEU A 63 -12.24 -19.05 19.94
N ASN A 64 -11.79 -20.30 20.05
CA ASN A 64 -10.91 -20.80 21.12
C ASN A 64 -11.36 -20.49 22.56
N ILE A 65 -12.66 -20.48 22.84
CA ILE A 65 -13.15 -20.27 24.21
C ILE A 65 -13.04 -21.57 25.02
N GLY A 66 -12.52 -21.48 26.25
CA GLY A 66 -12.66 -22.52 27.27
C GLY A 66 -14.13 -22.74 27.69
N GLU A 67 -14.43 -23.87 28.34
CA GLU A 67 -15.81 -24.27 28.65
C GLU A 67 -16.54 -23.38 29.68
N GLU A 68 -15.83 -22.44 30.34
CA GLU A 68 -16.33 -21.70 31.53
C GLU A 68 -16.50 -20.18 31.36
N ASN A 69 -16.70 -19.65 30.14
CA ASN A 69 -16.87 -18.19 29.98
C ASN A 69 -18.33 -17.72 30.08
N HIS A 70 -18.66 -17.07 31.21
CA HIS A 70 -19.95 -16.43 31.48
C HIS A 70 -20.28 -15.22 30.59
N SER A 71 -19.29 -14.64 29.90
CA SER A 71 -19.46 -13.43 29.06
C SER A 71 -20.23 -13.63 27.75
N ILE A 72 -20.81 -14.82 27.52
CA ILE A 72 -21.53 -15.17 26.27
C ILE A 72 -23.04 -15.18 26.46
N GLU A 73 -23.54 -14.99 27.69
CA GLU A 73 -24.99 -15.00 27.96
C GLU A 73 -25.77 -13.96 27.16
N GLU A 74 -25.13 -12.84 26.81
CA GLU A 74 -25.71 -11.78 25.98
C GLU A 74 -25.93 -12.21 24.52
N LEU A 75 -25.21 -13.23 24.02
CA LEU A 75 -25.48 -13.80 22.70
C LEU A 75 -26.76 -14.65 22.68
N LYS A 76 -27.38 -14.95 23.83
CA LYS A 76 -28.67 -15.67 23.87
C LYS A 76 -29.79 -14.88 23.19
N SER A 77 -29.71 -13.54 23.15
CA SER A 77 -30.71 -12.69 22.49
C SER A 77 -30.44 -12.49 20.99
N TYR A 78 -29.26 -12.86 20.49
CA TYR A 78 -28.91 -12.68 19.09
C TYR A 78 -29.63 -13.69 18.21
N ASP A 79 -30.45 -13.20 17.29
CA ASP A 79 -31.34 -14.03 16.47
C ASP A 79 -30.72 -14.48 15.13
N ARG A 80 -29.52 -14.01 14.80
CA ARG A 80 -28.81 -14.33 13.56
C ARG A 80 -27.73 -15.39 13.75
N LYS A 81 -26.83 -15.50 12.77
CA LYS A 81 -25.92 -16.63 12.64
C LYS A 81 -24.73 -16.53 13.59
N ILE A 82 -24.54 -17.54 14.43
CA ILE A 82 -23.37 -17.73 15.29
C ILE A 82 -22.57 -18.95 14.83
N ASN A 83 -21.25 -18.80 14.67
CA ASN A 83 -20.35 -19.89 14.30
C ASN A 83 -19.28 -20.09 15.35
N TRP A 84 -19.23 -21.28 15.91
CA TRP A 84 -18.15 -21.73 16.78
C TRP A 84 -17.06 -22.39 15.94
N ILE A 85 -15.81 -21.97 16.13
CA ILE A 85 -14.66 -22.49 15.39
C ILE A 85 -13.53 -22.76 16.39
N LYS A 86 -13.16 -24.03 16.52
CA LYS A 86 -12.10 -24.46 17.45
C LYS A 86 -10.78 -24.75 16.74
N LYS A 87 -10.83 -25.04 15.44
CA LYS A 87 -9.66 -25.43 14.64
C LYS A 87 -9.63 -24.76 13.29
N SER A 88 -8.42 -24.54 12.79
CA SER A 88 -8.20 -23.92 11.48
C SER A 88 -8.72 -24.78 10.32
N SER A 89 -8.71 -26.11 10.44
CA SER A 89 -9.25 -27.03 9.42
C SER A 89 -10.76 -26.87 9.19
N GLU A 90 -11.53 -26.49 10.21
CA GLU A 90 -12.97 -26.27 10.08
C GLU A 90 -13.32 -25.11 9.13
N LEU A 91 -12.40 -24.15 8.96
CA LEU A 91 -12.53 -23.07 7.99
C LEU A 91 -12.36 -23.58 6.55
N LEU A 92 -11.51 -24.58 6.33
CA LEU A 92 -11.20 -25.09 5.00
C LEU A 92 -12.27 -26.07 4.49
N ASP A 93 -12.89 -26.84 5.40
CA ASP A 93 -13.78 -27.95 5.03
C ASP A 93 -15.27 -27.54 4.99
N LYS A 94 -15.67 -26.43 5.63
CA LYS A 94 -17.05 -25.94 5.57
C LYS A 94 -17.35 -25.29 4.22
N LYS A 95 -18.33 -25.82 3.47
CA LYS A 95 -18.78 -25.29 2.16
C LYS A 95 -19.04 -23.78 2.13
N GLY A 96 -19.47 -23.18 3.25
CA GLY A 96 -19.70 -21.73 3.38
C GLY A 96 -18.43 -20.85 3.37
N PHE A 97 -17.24 -21.44 3.34
CA PHE A 97 -15.96 -20.74 3.31
C PHE A 97 -15.16 -20.99 2.02
N LYS A 98 -15.63 -21.89 1.15
CA LYS A 98 -14.98 -22.13 -0.15
C LYS A 98 -15.28 -20.97 -1.09
N LEU A 99 -14.26 -20.16 -1.37
CA LEU A 99 -14.36 -19.03 -2.28
C LEU A 99 -14.03 -19.44 -3.71
N LYS A 100 -14.61 -18.73 -4.68
CA LYS A 100 -14.17 -18.82 -6.07
C LYS A 100 -12.71 -18.38 -6.14
N THR A 101 -11.87 -19.20 -6.76
CA THR A 101 -10.46 -18.88 -6.96
C THR A 101 -10.31 -17.89 -8.11
N GLU A 102 -9.62 -16.79 -7.83
CA GLU A 102 -9.23 -15.76 -8.79
C GLU A 102 -7.73 -15.62 -8.73
N THR A 103 -7.04 -15.86 -9.85
CA THR A 103 -5.59 -15.92 -9.88
C THR A 103 -5.02 -14.85 -10.78
N TYR A 104 -4.05 -14.10 -10.28
CA TYR A 104 -3.38 -13.01 -10.97
C TYR A 104 -1.89 -13.31 -11.10
N LEU A 105 -1.25 -12.80 -12.15
CA LEU A 105 0.21 -12.83 -12.26
C LEU A 105 0.81 -11.58 -11.61
N TYR A 106 1.85 -11.76 -10.80
CA TYR A 106 2.49 -10.67 -10.05
C TYR A 106 4.02 -10.75 -10.18
N LEU A 107 4.61 -9.69 -10.72
CA LEU A 107 6.07 -9.52 -10.76
C LEU A 107 6.53 -8.93 -9.43
N ASP A 108 7.29 -9.72 -8.68
CA ASP A 108 7.75 -9.35 -7.35
C ASP A 108 9.18 -8.78 -7.37
N ASN A 109 9.49 -7.98 -6.36
CA ASN A 109 10.83 -7.44 -6.12
C ASN A 109 11.41 -6.59 -7.26
N VAL A 110 10.58 -5.72 -7.89
CA VAL A 110 11.07 -4.77 -8.90
C VAL A 110 11.52 -3.46 -8.25
N THR A 111 12.77 -3.12 -8.52
CA THR A 111 13.54 -2.04 -7.91
C THR A 111 14.34 -1.29 -8.98
N PRO A 112 14.76 -0.04 -8.70
CA PRO A 112 15.67 0.69 -9.59
C PRO A 112 17.02 -0.01 -9.84
N PHE A 113 17.39 -0.98 -9.01
CA PHE A 113 18.67 -1.69 -9.09
C PHE A 113 18.62 -2.96 -9.94
N ASN A 114 17.44 -3.38 -10.40
CA ASN A 114 17.34 -4.48 -11.35
C ASN A 114 18.02 -4.13 -12.67
N ASP A 115 18.44 -5.15 -13.42
CA ASP A 115 18.79 -4.96 -14.82
C ASP A 115 17.51 -4.59 -15.59
N LEU A 116 17.36 -3.31 -15.89
CA LEU A 116 16.18 -2.80 -16.59
C LEU A 116 16.02 -3.43 -17.98
N ASN A 117 17.10 -3.82 -18.66
CA ASN A 117 16.99 -4.51 -19.94
C ASN A 117 16.38 -5.90 -19.78
N ASN A 118 16.77 -6.61 -18.70
CA ASN A 118 16.16 -7.88 -18.35
C ASN A 118 14.66 -7.71 -18.06
N LEU A 119 14.30 -6.71 -17.23
CA LEU A 119 12.90 -6.37 -16.95
C LEU A 119 12.09 -6.06 -18.22
N ILE A 120 12.65 -5.30 -19.17
CA ILE A 120 11.99 -5.06 -20.46
C ILE A 120 11.77 -6.38 -21.22
N GLY A 121 12.76 -7.27 -21.25
CA GLY A 121 12.63 -8.60 -21.84
C GLY A 121 11.56 -9.47 -21.19
N GLU A 122 11.40 -9.38 -19.87
CA GLU A 122 10.33 -10.05 -19.12
C GLU A 122 8.95 -9.49 -19.52
N ILE A 123 8.82 -8.17 -19.60
CA ILE A 123 7.59 -7.48 -20.01
C ILE A 123 7.22 -7.83 -21.45
N ASP A 124 8.19 -7.84 -22.37
CA ASP A 124 7.98 -8.25 -23.77
C ASP A 124 7.50 -9.70 -23.85
N TYR A 125 8.07 -10.60 -23.06
CA TYR A 125 7.59 -11.98 -23.01
C TYR A 125 6.14 -12.09 -22.55
N LEU A 126 5.75 -11.37 -21.48
CA LEU A 126 4.36 -11.34 -21.01
C LEU A 126 3.41 -10.75 -22.05
N LYS A 127 3.84 -9.68 -22.72
CA LYS A 127 3.09 -9.03 -23.81
C LYS A 127 2.85 -9.99 -24.97
N ASP A 128 3.87 -10.71 -25.41
CA ASP A 128 3.78 -11.68 -26.51
C ASP A 128 2.83 -12.84 -26.18
N LYS A 129 2.76 -13.22 -24.89
CA LYS A 129 1.79 -14.21 -24.38
C LYS A 129 0.41 -13.61 -24.11
N GLY A 130 0.21 -12.31 -24.29
CA GLY A 130 -1.05 -11.61 -24.00
C GLY A 130 -1.39 -11.52 -22.52
N ILE A 131 -0.43 -11.71 -21.62
CA ILE A 131 -0.64 -11.74 -20.17
C ILE A 131 -0.65 -10.32 -19.62
N LYS A 132 -1.72 -9.97 -18.89
CA LYS A 132 -1.82 -8.72 -18.14
C LYS A 132 -1.52 -9.00 -16.68
N PHE A 133 -0.60 -8.24 -16.09
CA PHE A 133 0.04 -8.58 -14.82
C PHE A 133 0.05 -7.40 -13.86
N PHE A 134 0.33 -7.68 -12.60
CA PHE A 134 0.72 -6.68 -11.60
C PHE A 134 2.24 -6.64 -11.47
N ILE A 135 2.80 -5.47 -11.18
CA ILE A 135 4.23 -5.28 -10.98
C ILE A 135 4.46 -4.47 -9.71
N GLU A 136 5.18 -5.05 -8.76
CA GLU A 136 5.53 -4.38 -7.52
C GLU A 136 6.63 -3.36 -7.74
N ALA A 137 6.41 -2.09 -7.44
CA ALA A 137 7.45 -1.08 -7.49
C ALA A 137 7.93 -0.72 -6.07
N ALA A 138 9.22 -0.91 -5.81
CA ALA A 138 9.86 -0.50 -4.56
C ALA A 138 9.82 1.03 -4.41
N PRO A 139 9.40 1.55 -3.26
CA PRO A 139 9.16 2.97 -3.09
C PRO A 139 10.47 3.77 -3.19
N VAL A 140 10.43 4.87 -3.92
CA VAL A 140 11.57 5.78 -4.11
C VAL A 140 11.30 7.07 -3.34
N PHE A 141 12.10 7.33 -2.31
CA PHE A 141 11.86 8.43 -1.34
C PHE A 141 12.67 9.69 -1.64
N VAL A 142 13.89 9.59 -2.16
CA VAL A 142 14.78 10.74 -2.36
C VAL A 142 15.46 10.64 -3.72
N ASN A 143 15.82 11.79 -4.29
CA ASN A 143 16.60 12.04 -5.52
C ASN A 143 17.98 11.32 -5.57
N GLU A 144 18.06 10.04 -5.27
CA GLU A 144 19.26 9.24 -5.50
C GLU A 144 19.28 8.90 -7.00
N ASP A 145 20.09 9.68 -7.71
CA ASP A 145 20.19 9.81 -9.16
C ASP A 145 18.85 10.03 -9.88
N LEU A 146 18.49 11.29 -10.14
CA LEU A 146 17.43 11.68 -11.09
C LEU A 146 17.44 10.81 -12.37
N LYS A 147 18.63 10.38 -12.80
CA LYS A 147 18.82 9.45 -13.92
C LYS A 147 18.36 8.01 -13.63
N ALA A 148 18.70 7.43 -12.49
CA ALA A 148 18.29 6.07 -12.13
C ALA A 148 16.77 6.00 -11.93
N MET A 149 16.20 6.97 -11.22
CA MET A 149 14.75 7.10 -11.07
C MET A 149 14.06 7.33 -12.41
N GLY A 150 14.61 8.20 -13.27
CA GLY A 150 14.07 8.43 -14.62
C GLY A 150 14.03 7.16 -15.46
N ARG A 151 15.12 6.38 -15.49
CA ARG A 151 15.21 5.10 -16.21
C ARG A 151 14.26 4.04 -15.64
N PHE A 152 14.21 3.90 -14.32
CA PHE A 152 13.28 2.98 -13.67
C PHE A 152 11.83 3.36 -13.95
N SER A 153 11.53 4.67 -13.91
CA SER A 153 10.21 5.19 -14.20
C SER A 153 9.80 4.95 -15.66
N GLU A 154 10.73 5.10 -16.59
CA GLU A 154 10.52 4.75 -18.00
C GLU A 154 10.20 3.26 -18.18
N ALA A 155 10.92 2.36 -17.49
CA ALA A 155 10.61 0.93 -17.50
C ALA A 155 9.22 0.62 -16.93
N LEU A 156 8.79 1.31 -15.86
CA LEU A 156 7.45 1.16 -15.31
C LEU A 156 6.36 1.71 -16.25
N ARG A 157 6.59 2.83 -16.95
CA ARG A 157 5.68 3.31 -18.01
C ARG A 157 5.61 2.31 -19.17
N TYR A 158 6.73 1.69 -19.54
CA TYR A 158 6.76 0.60 -20.51
C TYR A 158 5.90 -0.59 -20.04
N ALA A 159 6.02 -0.98 -18.77
CA ALA A 159 5.16 -2.01 -18.18
C ALA A 159 3.68 -1.62 -18.27
N GLN A 160 3.29 -0.41 -17.86
CA GLN A 160 1.90 0.05 -17.90
C GLN A 160 1.33 0.06 -19.32
N ALA A 161 2.10 0.54 -20.29
CA ALA A 161 1.72 0.52 -21.71
C ALA A 161 1.51 -0.89 -22.28
N ASN A 162 2.21 -1.89 -21.74
CA ASN A 162 2.13 -3.27 -22.23
C ASN A 162 1.24 -4.18 -21.38
N GLY A 163 0.49 -3.61 -20.42
CA GLY A 163 -0.52 -4.35 -19.64
C GLY A 163 -0.15 -4.67 -18.20
N GLY A 164 0.95 -4.13 -17.72
CA GLY A 164 1.31 -4.09 -16.31
C GLY A 164 0.44 -3.10 -15.53
N LYS A 165 0.19 -3.41 -14.26
CA LYS A 165 -0.44 -2.50 -13.30
C LYS A 165 0.46 -2.38 -12.09
N VAL A 166 0.92 -1.16 -11.80
CA VAL A 166 1.91 -0.92 -10.76
C VAL A 166 1.27 -1.05 -9.38
N ILE A 167 1.92 -1.78 -8.48
CA ILE A 167 1.54 -1.94 -7.07
C ILE A 167 2.60 -1.25 -6.22
N LEU A 168 2.15 -0.39 -5.31
CA LEU A 168 3.03 0.37 -4.44
C LEU A 168 3.49 -0.53 -3.28
N LYS A 169 4.78 -0.81 -3.19
CA LYS A 169 5.34 -1.61 -2.08
C LYS A 169 5.43 -0.78 -0.81
N PHE A 170 5.04 -1.37 0.33
CA PHE A 170 5.33 -0.78 1.63
C PHE A 170 6.85 -0.59 1.83
N PRO A 171 7.30 0.54 2.41
CA PRO A 171 8.70 0.72 2.78
C PRO A 171 9.21 -0.41 3.66
N ILE A 172 10.47 -0.81 3.45
CA ILE A 172 11.18 -1.67 4.42
C ILE A 172 11.37 -0.86 5.71
N ILE A 173 10.92 -1.43 6.82
CA ILE A 173 11.00 -0.83 8.14
C ILE A 173 12.09 -1.57 8.91
N ASN A 174 13.21 -0.92 9.16
CA ASN A 174 14.12 -1.40 10.19
C ASN A 174 13.46 -1.10 11.53
N SER A 175 13.06 -2.15 12.26
CA SER A 175 12.24 -2.15 13.48
C SER A 175 12.86 -1.46 14.71
N LYS A 176 13.93 -0.67 14.52
CA LYS A 176 14.54 0.14 15.58
C LYS A 176 14.29 1.60 15.25
N GLY A 177 13.12 2.10 15.67
CA GLY A 177 12.93 3.54 15.81
C GLY A 177 14.03 4.11 16.69
N VAL A 178 14.52 5.31 16.35
CA VAL A 178 15.73 5.91 16.95
C VAL A 178 15.64 6.04 18.49
N ASN A 179 14.45 5.96 19.10
CA ASN A 179 14.28 6.08 20.56
C ASN A 179 13.22 5.15 21.18
N GLY A 180 12.89 4.00 20.57
CA GLY A 180 11.96 3.03 21.19
C GLY A 180 10.51 3.51 21.38
N THR A 181 10.12 4.67 20.82
CA THR A 181 8.75 5.18 20.84
C THR A 181 8.06 4.98 19.48
N GLY A 182 6.80 4.53 19.50
CA GLY A 182 5.98 4.09 18.37
C GLY A 182 5.70 5.15 17.30
N THR A 183 6.73 5.50 16.53
CA THR A 183 6.70 6.49 15.44
C THR A 183 6.73 5.85 14.05
N GLY A 184 6.77 4.52 13.98
CA GLY A 184 6.85 3.77 12.74
C GLY A 184 5.72 4.09 11.78
N GLY A 185 4.46 3.97 12.21
CA GLY A 185 3.28 4.10 11.34
C GLY A 185 3.18 5.45 10.62
N LYS A 186 3.41 6.55 11.33
CA LYS A 186 3.43 7.89 10.72
C LYS A 186 4.54 8.02 9.68
N ILE A 187 5.77 7.62 10.02
CA ILE A 187 6.92 7.68 9.10
C ILE A 187 6.67 6.82 7.86
N ILE A 188 6.13 5.61 8.05
CA ILE A 188 5.74 4.70 6.96
C ILE A 188 4.69 5.36 6.07
N GLY A 189 3.66 5.94 6.67
CA GLY A 189 2.60 6.63 5.95
C GLY A 189 3.10 7.81 5.14
N ASP A 190 3.95 8.65 5.72
CA ASP A 190 4.54 9.80 5.04
C ASP A 190 5.44 9.36 3.87
N LYS A 191 6.26 8.32 4.08
CA LYS A 191 7.07 7.70 3.03
C LYS A 191 6.22 7.12 1.89
N LEU A 192 5.13 6.43 2.20
CA LEU A 192 4.26 5.85 1.18
C LEU A 192 3.55 6.94 0.36
N LYS A 193 3.11 8.03 0.99
CA LYS A 193 2.56 9.22 0.32
C LYS A 193 3.60 9.89 -0.58
N GLU A 194 4.83 10.04 -0.10
CA GLU A 194 5.94 10.58 -0.88
C GLU A 194 6.24 9.71 -2.11
N ALA A 195 6.33 8.39 -1.95
CA ALA A 195 6.52 7.47 -3.07
C ALA A 195 5.36 7.55 -4.08
N PHE A 196 4.11 7.61 -3.62
CA PHE A 196 2.94 7.79 -4.47
C PHE A 196 3.01 9.11 -5.27
N LYS A 197 3.39 10.21 -4.61
CA LYS A 197 3.59 11.51 -5.26
C LYS A 197 4.73 11.46 -6.29
N ASN A 198 5.84 10.81 -5.95
CA ASN A 198 6.97 10.66 -6.85
C ASN A 198 6.56 9.87 -8.11
N TYR A 199 5.87 8.75 -7.97
CA TYR A 199 5.38 7.99 -9.13
C TYR A 199 4.42 8.80 -10.00
N THR A 200 3.44 9.46 -9.40
CA THR A 200 2.47 10.26 -10.16
C THR A 200 3.13 11.43 -10.91
N ASN A 201 4.17 12.05 -10.34
CA ASN A 201 4.98 13.06 -11.04
C ASN A 201 5.65 12.48 -12.30
N TYR A 202 6.14 11.23 -12.24
CA TYR A 202 6.73 10.51 -13.37
C TYR A 202 5.70 9.81 -14.28
N TRP A 203 4.42 10.17 -14.16
CA TRP A 203 3.29 9.56 -14.87
C TRP A 203 3.22 8.05 -14.67
N ILE A 204 3.50 7.59 -13.47
CA ILE A 204 3.28 6.20 -13.07
C ILE A 204 2.13 6.20 -12.09
N TYR A 205 1.17 5.33 -12.35
CA TYR A 205 -0.10 5.34 -11.63
C TYR A 205 -0.32 4.01 -10.89
N PRO A 206 0.13 3.91 -9.62
CA PRO A 206 -0.10 2.72 -8.80
C PRO A 206 -1.60 2.49 -8.53
N VAL A 207 -2.02 1.23 -8.54
CA VAL A 207 -3.44 0.85 -8.44
C VAL A 207 -3.77 -0.04 -7.23
N GLY A 208 -2.77 -0.39 -6.43
CA GLY A 208 -2.94 -1.08 -5.16
C GLY A 208 -1.69 -0.97 -4.30
N ILE A 209 -1.76 -1.48 -3.09
CA ILE A 209 -0.66 -1.44 -2.12
C ILE A 209 -0.28 -2.87 -1.74
N ASN A 210 1.01 -3.13 -1.59
CA ASN A 210 1.51 -4.36 -1.00
C ASN A 210 1.89 -4.14 0.46
N ALA A 211 1.46 -5.04 1.35
CA ALA A 211 1.77 -5.01 2.77
C ALA A 211 2.05 -6.43 3.31
N ASN A 212 2.72 -6.50 4.46
CA ASN A 212 2.76 -7.75 5.23
C ASN A 212 1.41 -7.96 5.93
N GLU A 213 0.93 -9.22 6.02
CA GLU A 213 -0.36 -9.53 6.64
C GLU A 213 -0.48 -8.96 8.07
N GLU A 214 0.60 -8.97 8.85
CA GLU A 214 0.62 -8.42 10.22
C GLU A 214 0.26 -6.93 10.32
N PHE A 215 0.44 -6.15 9.24
CA PHE A 215 0.16 -4.71 9.25
C PHE A 215 -1.32 -4.41 9.34
N ILE A 216 -2.21 -5.34 8.96
CA ILE A 216 -3.65 -5.13 9.04
C ILE A 216 -4.17 -5.08 10.48
N TYR A 217 -3.36 -5.48 11.46
CA TYR A 217 -3.69 -5.45 12.90
C TYR A 217 -3.04 -4.28 13.64
N ARG A 218 -2.36 -3.38 12.91
CA ARG A 218 -1.63 -2.25 13.50
C ARG A 218 -2.44 -0.97 13.43
N GLU A 219 -2.82 -0.44 14.59
CA GLU A 219 -3.58 0.81 14.69
C GLU A 219 -2.85 1.98 14.03
N ASP A 220 -1.53 2.06 14.18
CA ASP A 220 -0.72 3.15 13.60
C ASP A 220 -0.60 3.12 12.06
N LEU A 221 -1.03 2.03 11.42
CA LEU A 221 -1.06 1.86 9.96
C LEU A 221 -2.48 1.90 9.36
N LYS A 222 -3.52 1.90 10.20
CA LYS A 222 -4.92 1.77 9.78
C LYS A 222 -5.31 2.81 8.72
N ASN A 223 -5.04 4.09 8.98
CA ASN A 223 -5.35 5.17 8.04
C ASN A 223 -4.66 5.02 6.67
N ILE A 224 -3.48 4.39 6.63
CA ILE A 224 -2.74 4.15 5.39
C ILE A 224 -3.31 2.96 4.64
N LEU A 225 -3.65 1.87 5.31
CA LEU A 225 -4.25 0.70 4.67
C LEU A 225 -5.66 1.01 4.15
N GLU A 226 -6.43 1.82 4.86
CA GLU A 226 -7.77 2.27 4.44
C GLU A 226 -7.76 3.27 3.26
N SER A 227 -6.57 3.75 2.85
CA SER A 227 -6.42 4.61 1.67
C SER A 227 -6.66 3.86 0.35
N THR A 228 -6.75 2.53 0.38
CA THR A 228 -6.94 1.67 -0.79
C THR A 228 -8.04 0.65 -0.53
N ASN A 229 -8.72 0.19 -1.58
CA ASN A 229 -9.55 -1.02 -1.50
C ASN A 229 -8.83 -2.30 -1.97
N THR A 230 -7.55 -2.17 -2.33
CA THR A 230 -6.77 -3.23 -2.99
C THR A 230 -5.45 -3.44 -2.27
N LEU A 231 -5.32 -4.59 -1.61
CA LEU A 231 -4.15 -5.04 -0.88
C LEU A 231 -3.60 -6.35 -1.44
N PHE A 232 -2.30 -6.37 -1.69
CA PHE A 232 -1.51 -7.58 -1.97
C PHE A 232 -0.71 -7.94 -0.72
N LEU A 233 -0.86 -9.16 -0.21
CA LEU A 233 -0.28 -9.53 1.08
C LEU A 233 0.87 -10.51 0.97
N ASN A 234 1.98 -10.18 1.64
CA ASN A 234 3.01 -11.16 2.01
C ASN A 234 2.49 -11.97 3.19
N TYR A 235 2.41 -13.29 3.00
CA TYR A 235 1.98 -14.20 4.05
C TYR A 235 3.06 -14.38 5.11
N ASN A 236 2.67 -14.38 6.37
CA ASN A 236 3.50 -14.77 7.50
C ASN A 236 2.70 -15.78 8.36
N GLU A 237 3.24 -16.99 8.55
CA GLU A 237 2.60 -18.03 9.36
C GLU A 237 2.65 -17.69 10.86
N ASP A 238 3.66 -16.92 11.28
CA ASP A 238 4.03 -16.71 12.69
C ASP A 238 3.51 -15.40 13.28
N ILE A 239 2.41 -14.87 12.75
CA ILE A 239 1.85 -13.61 13.26
C ILE A 239 1.33 -13.82 14.69
N ASN A 240 1.88 -13.06 15.62
CA ASN A 240 1.34 -12.96 16.97
C ASN A 240 0.33 -11.81 17.03
N ILE A 241 -0.94 -12.14 17.26
CA ILE A 241 -2.03 -11.16 17.35
C ILE A 241 -2.53 -11.16 18.79
N ASP A 242 -2.41 -10.02 19.46
CA ASP A 242 -3.01 -9.74 20.76
C ASP A 242 -3.62 -8.34 20.71
N ILE A 243 -4.92 -8.30 20.42
CA ILE A 243 -5.70 -7.08 20.23
C ILE A 243 -6.99 -7.14 21.07
N ASP A 244 -7.22 -6.11 21.86
CA ASP A 244 -8.39 -6.05 22.74
C ASP A 244 -9.68 -5.80 21.95
N ASN A 245 -9.69 -4.71 21.18
CA ASN A 245 -10.76 -4.34 20.29
C ASN A 245 -10.15 -3.75 19.02
N TYR A 246 -10.56 -4.25 17.86
CA TYR A 246 -10.05 -3.77 16.58
C TYR A 246 -11.11 -3.86 15.50
N GLU A 247 -11.08 -2.93 14.56
CA GLU A 247 -11.98 -2.89 13.42
C GLU A 247 -11.16 -2.86 12.14
N ILE A 248 -11.49 -3.76 11.22
CA ILE A 248 -10.91 -3.87 9.89
C ILE A 248 -12.02 -3.60 8.87
N LYS A 249 -11.85 -2.56 8.06
CA LYS A 249 -12.74 -2.28 6.94
C LYS A 249 -12.68 -3.37 5.89
N ALA A 250 -13.78 -3.53 5.16
CA ALA A 250 -13.83 -4.39 3.99
C ALA A 250 -12.88 -3.89 2.89
N TYR A 251 -12.22 -4.83 2.23
CA TYR A 251 -11.45 -4.58 1.01
C TYR A 251 -12.15 -5.24 -0.15
N THR A 252 -12.30 -4.51 -1.27
CA THR A 252 -12.78 -5.11 -2.52
C THR A 252 -11.80 -6.17 -3.01
N ASN A 253 -10.50 -5.90 -2.93
CA ASN A 253 -9.47 -6.80 -3.42
C ASN A 253 -8.46 -7.10 -2.31
N PHE A 254 -8.75 -8.15 -1.56
CA PHE A 254 -7.82 -8.73 -0.60
C PHE A 254 -7.13 -9.94 -1.24
N ILE A 255 -5.86 -9.77 -1.64
CA ILE A 255 -5.16 -10.71 -2.52
C ILE A 255 -3.95 -11.30 -1.80
N GLN A 256 -3.92 -12.62 -1.67
CA GLN A 256 -2.77 -13.32 -1.09
C GLN A 256 -1.69 -13.52 -2.15
N LYS A 257 -0.45 -13.09 -1.87
CA LYS A 257 0.68 -13.47 -2.72
C LYS A 257 1.12 -14.89 -2.38
N VAL A 258 1.32 -15.71 -3.39
CA VAL A 258 1.68 -17.13 -3.28
C VAL A 258 2.87 -17.41 -4.18
N ASP A 259 3.86 -18.15 -3.67
CA ASP A 259 4.99 -18.61 -4.47
C ASP A 259 4.54 -19.62 -5.53
N LEU A 260 5.19 -19.61 -6.70
CA LEU A 260 4.82 -20.46 -7.83
C LEU A 260 4.77 -21.95 -7.45
N ASN A 261 5.79 -22.43 -6.74
CA ASN A 261 5.88 -23.83 -6.35
C ASN A 261 4.77 -24.21 -5.37
N ASP A 262 4.48 -23.35 -4.40
CA ASP A 262 3.39 -23.57 -3.44
C ASP A 262 2.04 -23.56 -4.14
N TYR A 263 1.85 -22.66 -5.11
CA TYR A 263 0.63 -22.60 -5.90
C TYR A 263 0.39 -23.89 -6.69
N ILE A 264 1.43 -24.41 -7.35
CA ILE A 264 1.34 -25.62 -8.16
C ILE A 264 1.13 -26.87 -7.32
N ASN A 265 1.71 -26.93 -6.12
CA ASN A 265 1.71 -28.12 -5.27
C ASN A 265 0.51 -28.18 -4.29
N ASN A 266 -0.22 -27.09 -4.08
CA ASN A 266 -1.26 -27.01 -3.07
C ASN A 266 -2.68 -27.01 -3.68
N GLU A 267 -3.44 -28.08 -3.46
CA GLU A 267 -4.81 -28.23 -3.96
C GLU A 267 -5.85 -27.36 -3.24
N LYS A 268 -5.49 -26.63 -2.17
CA LYS A 268 -6.45 -25.93 -1.28
C LYS A 268 -6.43 -24.40 -1.37
N ILE A 269 -5.99 -23.83 -2.50
CA ILE A 269 -5.96 -22.37 -2.68
C ILE A 269 -7.36 -21.86 -3.07
N SER A 270 -7.88 -20.90 -2.30
CA SER A 270 -9.18 -20.28 -2.53
C SER A 270 -9.10 -18.76 -2.42
N GLY A 271 -10.11 -18.05 -2.93
CA GLY A 271 -10.15 -16.59 -2.92
C GLY A 271 -9.25 -15.95 -3.99
N LYS A 272 -8.88 -14.68 -3.78
CA LYS A 272 -8.03 -13.92 -4.70
C LYS A 272 -6.56 -14.16 -4.38
N ASN A 273 -5.80 -14.60 -5.37
CA ASN A 273 -4.40 -15.01 -5.23
C ASN A 273 -3.53 -14.39 -6.32
N ALA A 274 -2.30 -14.06 -5.99
CA ALA A 274 -1.30 -13.53 -6.90
C ALA A 274 -0.08 -14.46 -6.93
N ILE A 275 0.16 -15.11 -8.06
CA ILE A 275 1.35 -15.95 -8.24
C ILE A 275 2.55 -15.01 -8.40
N LYS A 276 3.49 -15.09 -7.46
CA LYS A 276 4.73 -14.34 -7.47
C LYS A 276 5.72 -14.96 -8.45
N ILE A 277 6.21 -14.14 -9.37
CA ILE A 277 7.39 -14.42 -10.19
C ILE A 277 8.42 -13.35 -9.89
N GLU A 278 9.62 -13.76 -9.49
CA GLU A 278 10.73 -12.84 -9.22
C GLU A 278 11.23 -12.21 -10.53
N SER A 279 11.41 -10.89 -10.55
CA SER A 279 11.92 -10.12 -11.71
C SER A 279 13.44 -9.88 -11.66
N ASN A 280 14.09 -10.25 -10.54
CA ASN A 280 15.55 -10.23 -10.41
C ASN A 280 16.20 -11.56 -10.86
N CYS A 281 15.44 -12.50 -11.40
CA CYS A 281 15.99 -13.73 -11.98
C CYS A 281 16.46 -13.50 -13.42
N ASN A 282 17.18 -14.46 -14.00
CA ASN A 282 17.56 -14.35 -15.41
C ASN A 282 16.34 -14.59 -16.33
N LEU A 283 16.33 -13.98 -17.52
CA LEU A 283 15.20 -14.04 -18.45
C LEU A 283 14.76 -15.46 -18.84
N GLU A 284 15.69 -16.42 -18.91
CA GLU A 284 15.36 -17.81 -19.26
C GLU A 284 14.59 -18.49 -18.13
N GLU A 285 15.05 -18.31 -16.89
CA GLU A 285 14.35 -18.77 -15.69
C GLU A 285 12.97 -18.13 -15.57
N PHE A 286 12.86 -16.82 -15.83
CA PHE A 286 11.59 -16.12 -15.89
C PHE A 286 10.62 -16.77 -16.88
N LYS A 287 11.06 -16.98 -18.13
CA LYS A 287 10.27 -17.60 -19.19
C LYS A 287 9.80 -19.00 -18.80
N ASN A 288 10.71 -19.81 -18.25
CA ASN A 288 10.40 -21.15 -17.76
C ASN A 288 9.33 -21.12 -16.65
N ASN A 289 9.38 -20.15 -15.75
CA ASN A 289 8.39 -20.00 -14.69
C ASN A 289 7.02 -19.57 -15.23
N ILE A 290 6.97 -18.67 -16.22
CA ILE A 290 5.73 -18.31 -16.93
C ILE A 290 5.16 -19.51 -17.69
N ASP A 291 5.99 -20.27 -18.39
CA ASP A 291 5.53 -21.45 -19.13
C ASP A 291 5.02 -22.56 -18.19
N LYS A 292 5.57 -22.70 -16.98
CA LYS A 292 4.99 -23.55 -15.93
C LYS A 292 3.59 -23.10 -15.53
N VAL A 293 3.35 -21.79 -15.36
CA VAL A 293 2.01 -21.26 -15.05
C VAL A 293 1.03 -21.60 -16.18
N LEU A 294 1.44 -21.36 -17.43
CA LEU A 294 0.58 -21.62 -18.61
C LEU A 294 0.31 -23.11 -18.85
N SER A 295 1.30 -23.98 -18.64
CA SER A 295 1.16 -25.43 -18.84
C SER A 295 0.21 -26.12 -17.85
N LYS A 296 -0.05 -25.48 -16.71
CA LYS A 296 -0.99 -25.96 -15.68
C LYS A 296 -2.44 -25.53 -15.94
N GLU A 297 -2.73 -24.93 -17.11
CA GLU A 297 -4.04 -24.39 -17.47
C GLU A 297 -4.61 -23.43 -16.40
N ILE A 298 -3.72 -22.73 -15.68
CA ILE A 298 -4.12 -21.76 -14.66
C ILE A 298 -4.79 -20.58 -15.37
N ASN A 299 -6.08 -20.38 -15.10
CA ASN A 299 -6.84 -19.27 -15.64
C ASN A 299 -6.44 -17.95 -14.95
N LEU A 300 -5.50 -17.22 -15.54
CA LEU A 300 -5.07 -15.92 -15.08
C LEU A 300 -6.12 -14.86 -15.42
N ILE A 301 -6.59 -14.14 -14.40
CA ILE A 301 -7.46 -12.98 -14.58
C ILE A 301 -6.58 -11.79 -14.97
N PRO A 302 -6.88 -11.11 -16.09
CA PRO A 302 -6.16 -9.92 -16.50
C PRO A 302 -6.23 -8.81 -15.45
N SER A 303 -5.07 -8.22 -15.10
CA SER A 303 -4.96 -7.15 -14.09
C SER A 303 -5.85 -5.92 -14.36
N ASN A 304 -6.19 -5.65 -15.62
CA ASN A 304 -7.04 -4.53 -16.02
C ASN A 304 -8.54 -4.72 -15.67
N LYS A 305 -9.01 -5.95 -15.41
CA LYS A 305 -10.41 -6.22 -15.04
C LYS A 305 -10.74 -5.84 -13.59
N MET A 306 -9.74 -5.60 -12.77
CA MET A 306 -9.92 -5.35 -11.34
C MET A 306 -10.25 -3.87 -11.08
N SER A 307 -11.40 -3.60 -10.46
CA SER A 307 -11.69 -2.22 -10.01
C SER A 307 -10.89 -1.90 -8.76
N THR A 308 -10.11 -0.84 -8.77
CA THR A 308 -9.25 -0.46 -7.64
C THR A 308 -9.24 1.06 -7.41
N TYR A 309 -8.84 1.47 -6.21
CA TYR A 309 -8.42 2.85 -5.96
C TYR A 309 -7.30 2.93 -4.92
N ILE A 310 -6.53 4.02 -4.99
CA ILE A 310 -5.71 4.54 -3.90
C ILE A 310 -6.03 6.02 -3.75
N LYS A 311 -6.22 6.50 -2.52
CA LYS A 311 -6.55 7.88 -2.21
C LYS A 311 -5.71 8.40 -1.06
N PHE A 312 -4.75 9.26 -1.38
CA PHE A 312 -4.07 10.13 -0.42
C PHE A 312 -4.58 11.57 -0.62
N GLU A 313 -3.68 12.53 -0.86
CA GLU A 313 -4.05 13.89 -1.30
C GLU A 313 -4.63 13.90 -2.72
N SER A 314 -4.13 13.00 -3.57
CA SER A 314 -4.67 12.71 -4.90
C SER A 314 -5.21 11.28 -4.95
N GLU A 315 -6.07 11.03 -5.93
CA GLU A 315 -6.76 9.76 -6.12
C GLU A 315 -6.35 9.13 -7.45
N ILE A 316 -6.01 7.84 -7.40
CA ILE A 316 -5.93 6.99 -8.60
C ILE A 316 -7.05 5.96 -8.52
N LYS A 317 -7.78 5.80 -9.61
CA LYS A 317 -8.80 4.75 -9.80
C LYS A 317 -8.46 3.92 -11.02
N ASN A 318 -8.63 2.61 -10.93
CA ASN A 318 -8.72 1.74 -12.10
C ASN A 318 -10.15 1.22 -12.19
N ASP A 319 -10.84 1.51 -13.28
CA ASP A 319 -12.19 1.01 -13.54
C ASP A 319 -12.31 0.58 -15.00
N ASN A 320 -12.85 -0.62 -15.24
CA ASN A 320 -13.01 -1.21 -16.57
C ASN A 320 -11.75 -1.12 -17.45
N GLY A 321 -10.57 -1.31 -16.84
CA GLY A 321 -9.27 -1.26 -17.49
C GLY A 321 -8.69 0.12 -17.74
N ARG A 322 -9.47 1.18 -17.50
CA ARG A 322 -9.04 2.57 -17.60
C ARG A 322 -8.51 3.08 -16.27
N VAL A 323 -7.43 3.86 -16.32
CA VAL A 323 -6.82 4.49 -15.14
C VAL A 323 -7.18 5.96 -15.13
N PHE A 324 -7.64 6.44 -13.99
CA PHE A 324 -7.99 7.83 -13.75
C PHE A 324 -7.13 8.39 -12.62
N PHE A 325 -6.54 9.57 -12.82
CA PHE A 325 -5.86 10.34 -11.79
C PHE A 325 -6.65 11.63 -11.55
N ASN A 326 -7.16 11.81 -10.32
CA ASN A 326 -8.05 12.93 -9.97
C ASN A 326 -9.21 13.09 -10.99
N ASN A 327 -9.87 11.98 -11.34
CA ASN A 327 -10.94 11.87 -12.35
C ASN A 327 -10.56 12.19 -13.80
N GLN A 328 -9.29 12.46 -14.11
CA GLN A 328 -8.80 12.59 -15.48
C GLN A 328 -8.28 11.23 -15.97
N GLU A 329 -8.69 10.79 -17.15
CA GLU A 329 -8.19 9.55 -17.72
C GLU A 329 -6.70 9.70 -18.08
N VAL A 330 -5.87 8.82 -17.54
CA VAL A 330 -4.41 8.79 -17.71
C VAL A 330 -3.93 7.40 -18.14
N THR A 331 -4.84 6.58 -18.67
CA THR A 331 -4.54 5.23 -19.18
C THR A 331 -3.40 5.29 -20.19
N GLN A 332 -2.32 4.55 -19.94
CA GLN A 332 -1.21 4.44 -20.89
C GLN A 332 -1.51 3.33 -21.89
N ASP A 333 -2.15 3.67 -23.01
CA ASP A 333 -2.40 2.74 -24.12
C ASP A 333 -1.20 2.63 -25.08
N ARG A 334 -0.20 3.51 -24.91
CA ARG A 334 1.08 3.47 -25.63
C ARG A 334 2.23 3.82 -24.71
N PHE A 335 3.41 3.36 -25.07
CA PHE A 335 4.62 3.70 -24.34
C PHE A 335 4.99 5.18 -24.54
N ILE A 336 5.36 5.82 -23.42
CA ILE A 336 5.87 7.19 -23.34
C ILE A 336 7.31 7.09 -22.81
N ASN A 337 8.27 7.32 -23.70
CA ASN A 337 9.70 7.27 -23.38
C ASN A 337 10.14 8.51 -22.55
N ALA A 338 11.39 8.53 -22.11
CA ALA A 338 11.93 9.62 -21.30
C ALA A 338 11.89 10.98 -22.03
N GLU A 339 12.27 11.04 -23.31
CA GLU A 339 12.29 12.28 -24.09
C GLU A 339 10.88 12.88 -24.23
N GLU A 340 9.89 12.06 -24.53
CA GLU A 340 8.51 12.49 -24.69
C GLU A 340 7.93 13.00 -23.36
N TYR A 341 8.20 12.29 -22.27
CA TYR A 341 7.82 12.70 -20.92
C TYR A 341 8.44 14.06 -20.56
N GLU A 342 9.76 14.23 -20.73
CA GLU A 342 10.46 15.49 -20.43
C GLU A 342 9.89 16.66 -21.25
N ASN A 343 9.65 16.44 -22.55
CA ASN A 343 9.07 17.44 -23.43
C ASN A 343 7.66 17.86 -22.99
N ALA A 344 6.84 16.92 -22.52
CA ALA A 344 5.49 17.22 -22.06
C ALA A 344 5.48 17.97 -20.73
N VAL A 345 6.30 17.54 -19.76
CA VAL A 345 6.45 18.21 -18.47
C VAL A 345 6.96 19.64 -18.64
N ASN A 346 7.99 19.85 -19.47
CA ASN A 346 8.54 21.18 -19.74
C ASN A 346 7.52 22.12 -20.44
N LYS A 347 6.66 21.59 -21.32
CA LYS A 347 5.58 22.38 -21.93
C LYS A 347 4.53 22.82 -20.92
N THR A 348 4.21 21.99 -19.93
CA THR A 348 3.27 22.33 -18.86
C THR A 348 3.85 23.43 -17.96
N ILE A 349 5.12 23.29 -17.55
CA ILE A 349 5.84 24.31 -16.76
C ILE A 349 5.93 25.64 -17.53
N ASN A 350 6.15 25.61 -18.85
CA ASN A 350 6.22 26.84 -19.65
C ASN A 350 4.84 27.49 -19.90
N LYS A 351 3.73 26.76 -19.72
CA LYS A 351 2.36 27.30 -19.80
C LYS A 351 1.87 27.87 -18.47
N GLU A 352 2.27 27.26 -17.36
CA GLU A 352 2.16 27.88 -16.04
C GLU A 352 3.24 28.97 -15.94
N ASN A 353 2.93 30.19 -16.41
CA ASN A 353 3.79 31.34 -16.18
C ASN A 353 4.32 31.28 -14.74
N PRO A 354 5.64 31.16 -14.51
CA PRO A 354 6.12 31.40 -13.18
C PRO A 354 5.75 32.85 -12.91
N ILE A 355 4.89 33.07 -11.93
CA ILE A 355 4.97 34.31 -11.17
C ILE A 355 6.38 34.24 -10.56
N LYS A 356 7.38 34.65 -11.34
CA LYS A 356 8.63 35.16 -10.80
C LYS A 356 8.17 36.37 -10.01
N GLU A 357 7.86 36.19 -8.73
CA GLU A 357 8.06 37.28 -7.81
C GLU A 357 9.50 37.72 -8.06
N ASP A 358 9.62 38.90 -8.66
CA ASP A 358 10.87 39.47 -9.07
C ASP A 358 11.68 39.74 -7.79
N LEU A 359 12.47 38.75 -7.38
CA LEU A 359 13.33 38.78 -6.20
C LEU A 359 14.37 39.92 -6.30
N THR A 360 14.51 40.59 -7.44
CA THR A 360 15.33 41.81 -7.55
C THR A 360 14.77 42.95 -6.70
N LEU A 361 13.45 43.09 -6.54
CA LEU A 361 12.84 44.10 -5.67
C LEU A 361 13.03 43.75 -4.18
N THR A 362 12.92 42.47 -3.82
CA THR A 362 13.13 42.00 -2.44
C THR A 362 14.60 42.07 -2.04
N ASN A 363 15.51 41.68 -2.94
CA ASN A 363 16.96 41.82 -2.74
C ASN A 363 17.40 43.27 -2.65
N ARG A 364 16.86 44.17 -3.48
CA ARG A 364 17.16 45.61 -3.41
C ARG A 364 16.69 46.24 -2.11
N ARG A 365 15.56 45.80 -1.54
CA ARG A 365 15.11 46.24 -0.20
C ARG A 365 16.06 45.74 0.90
N LEU A 366 16.48 44.48 0.85
CA LEU A 366 17.47 43.91 1.79
C LEU A 366 18.81 44.66 1.73
N GLU A 367 19.26 45.03 0.54
CA GLU A 367 20.50 45.80 0.32
C GLU A 367 20.39 47.22 0.90
N ILE A 368 19.26 47.90 0.69
CA ILE A 368 18.97 49.22 1.28
C ILE A 368 18.91 49.15 2.81
N PHE A 369 18.24 48.15 3.39
CA PHE A 369 18.17 47.97 4.84
C PHE A 369 19.54 47.68 5.46
N SER A 370 20.35 46.85 4.79
CA SER A 370 21.72 46.54 5.22
C SER A 370 22.62 47.78 5.16
N GLY A 371 22.52 48.58 4.09
CA GLY A 371 23.24 49.83 3.96
C GLY A 371 22.84 50.87 5.02
N ALA A 372 21.55 51.02 5.28
CA ALA A 372 21.05 51.94 6.32
C ALA A 372 21.53 51.54 7.73
N ALA A 373 21.51 50.24 8.05
CA ALA A 373 22.01 49.73 9.32
C ALA A 373 23.50 50.02 9.52
N LEU A 374 24.31 49.92 8.46
CA LEU A 374 25.74 50.19 8.47
C LEU A 374 26.04 51.68 8.71
N ILE A 375 25.28 52.58 8.09
CA ILE A 375 25.38 54.03 8.31
C ILE A 375 25.03 54.39 9.75
N ILE A 376 23.97 53.79 10.31
CA ILE A 376 23.60 54.00 11.71
C ILE A 376 24.73 53.53 12.63
N PHE A 377 25.33 52.36 12.35
CA PHE A 377 26.44 51.83 13.15
C PHE A 377 27.67 52.74 13.12
N ILE A 378 28.02 53.28 11.95
CA ILE A 378 29.11 54.26 11.81
C ILE A 378 28.78 55.54 12.57
N GLY A 379 27.53 56.02 12.50
CA GLY A 379 27.08 57.18 13.27
C GLY A 379 27.23 56.98 14.78
N ILE A 380 26.84 55.81 15.30
CA ILE A 380 27.02 55.43 16.71
C ILE A 380 28.49 55.41 17.08
N LEU A 381 29.37 54.85 16.24
CA LEU A 381 30.81 54.83 16.48
C LEU A 381 31.42 56.25 16.53
N ILE A 382 30.99 57.15 15.65
CA ILE A 382 31.45 58.54 15.64
C ILE A 382 30.98 59.29 16.90
N ILE A 383 29.71 59.10 17.29
CA ILE A 383 29.16 59.70 18.51
C ILE A 383 29.88 59.15 19.75
N SER A 384 30.07 57.83 19.83
CA SER A 384 30.81 57.15 20.90
C SER A 384 32.23 57.70 21.01
N ARG A 385 32.96 57.81 19.89
CA ARG A 385 34.32 58.36 19.84
C ARG A 385 34.37 59.84 20.24
N ASN A 386 33.34 60.63 19.91
CA ASN A 386 33.25 62.03 20.33
C ASN A 386 32.91 62.18 21.83
N ILE A 387 32.10 61.29 22.39
CA ILE A 387 31.82 61.23 23.84
C ILE A 387 33.10 60.82 24.60
N GLU A 388 33.83 59.82 24.10
CA GLU A 388 35.12 59.42 24.69
C GLU A 388 36.15 60.55 24.64
N ARG A 389 36.31 61.23 23.49
CA ARG A 389 37.18 62.41 23.40
C ARG A 389 36.80 63.52 24.40
N LYS A 390 35.50 63.77 24.59
CA LYS A 390 35.02 64.77 25.58
C LYS A 390 35.22 64.31 27.04
N ARG A 391 35.35 63.02 27.30
CA ARG A 391 35.62 62.45 28.64
C ARG A 391 37.10 62.48 29.01
N PHE A 392 38.01 62.35 28.05
CA PHE A 392 39.46 62.30 28.29
C PHE A 392 40.19 63.65 28.14
N PHE A 393 39.57 64.64 27.49
CA PHE A 393 40.11 66.01 27.39
C PHE A 393 39.30 67.01 28.22
N LYS A 394 39.13 66.73 29.50
CA LYS A 394 38.62 67.69 30.48
C LYS A 394 39.67 67.94 31.55
#